data_AF-A0A504YIF2-F1
#
_entry.id   AF-A0A504YIF2-F1
#
_cell.length_a   1.000
_cell.length_b   1.000
_cell.length_c   1.000
_cell.angle_alpha   90.00
_cell.angle_beta   90.00
_cell.angle_gamma   90.00
#
_symmetry.space_group_name_H-M   'P 1'
#
loop_
_entity.id
_entity.type
_entity.pdbx_description
1 polymer ?
#
loop_
_entity_poly.entity_id
_entity_poly.type
_entity_poly.pdbx_seq_one_letter_code
_entity_poly.pdbx_strand_id
1 'polypeptide(L)'
;MIRTVATDPAAEFWENRVLGLSKGIEHLGPVRWDLALCLLLAWIIVFLCIFKGIKTSGKVMYVTATSPYIFMFILLVRAATLEGAIDGIRYYMVPDWSKLADVQMWADAGAQIFFSYSISLGTLTALGSYNSFHQNSFRYVKY
;
A
#
# COMPACT_ATOMS: atom_id res chain seq x y z
N MET A 1 9.18 -40.68 11.10
CA MET A 1 8.07 -39.91 11.69
C MET A 1 8.33 -38.44 11.39
N ILE A 2 7.80 -37.93 10.27
CA ILE A 2 8.01 -36.53 9.86
C ILE A 2 6.96 -35.68 10.59
N ARG A 3 7.41 -34.80 11.48
CA ARG A 3 6.55 -33.76 12.05
C ARG A 3 6.15 -32.83 10.91
N THR A 4 4.89 -32.85 10.48
CA THR A 4 4.33 -31.78 9.67
C THR A 4 4.44 -30.50 10.50
N VAL A 5 5.27 -29.55 10.07
CA VAL A 5 5.31 -28.21 10.66
C VAL A 5 3.89 -27.67 10.59
N ALA A 6 3.27 -27.40 11.74
CA ALA A 6 1.95 -26.77 11.78
C ALA A 6 2.10 -25.40 11.11
N THR A 7 1.53 -25.25 9.92
CA THR A 7 1.45 -23.95 9.24
C THR A 7 0.50 -23.07 10.01
N ASP A 8 0.89 -21.81 10.21
CA ASP A 8 0.04 -20.80 10.82
C ASP A 8 -1.33 -20.77 10.09
N PRO A 9 -2.47 -20.82 10.81
CA PRO A 9 -3.78 -20.89 10.17
C PRO A 9 -4.07 -19.70 9.25
N ALA A 10 -3.53 -18.51 9.54
CA ALA A 10 -3.66 -17.35 8.66
C ALA A 10 -2.83 -17.54 7.38
N ALA A 11 -1.61 -18.07 7.49
CA ALA A 11 -0.80 -18.42 6.33
C ALA A 11 -1.47 -19.50 5.45
N GLU A 12 -2.00 -20.57 6.05
CA GLU A 12 -2.70 -21.63 5.31
C GLU A 12 -3.95 -21.11 4.60
N PHE A 13 -4.74 -20.29 5.29
CA PHE A 13 -5.91 -19.63 4.70
C PHE A 13 -5.51 -18.71 3.54
N TRP A 14 -4.47 -17.89 3.70
CA TRP A 14 -4.01 -16.98 2.65
C TRP A 14 -3.48 -17.74 1.43
N GLU A 15 -2.56 -18.67 1.63
CA GLU A 15 -1.82 -19.34 0.55
C GLU A 15 -2.68 -20.37 -0.18
N ASN A 16 -3.42 -21.20 0.55
CA ASN A 16 -4.14 -22.32 -0.05
C ASN A 16 -5.60 -21.98 -0.35
N ARG A 17 -6.28 -21.24 0.53
CA ARG A 17 -7.70 -20.92 0.34
C ARG A 17 -7.91 -19.69 -0.52
N VAL A 18 -7.30 -18.55 -0.17
CA VAL A 18 -7.49 -17.28 -0.89
C VAL A 18 -6.76 -17.28 -2.22
N LEU A 19 -5.43 -17.47 -2.19
CA LEU A 19 -4.61 -17.45 -3.40
C LEU A 19 -4.76 -18.75 -4.21
N GLY A 20 -4.74 -19.90 -3.54
CA GLY A 20 -4.70 -21.20 -4.22
C GLY A 20 -3.40 -21.38 -4.98
N LEU A 21 -2.27 -21.18 -4.29
CA LEU A 21 -0.95 -21.25 -4.89
C LEU A 21 -0.74 -22.57 -5.64
N SER A 22 -0.23 -22.46 -6.87
CA SER A 22 0.17 -23.60 -7.67
C SER A 22 1.61 -24.03 -7.37
N LYS A 23 2.05 -25.13 -7.97
CA LYS A 23 3.41 -25.67 -7.77
C LYS A 23 4.53 -24.78 -8.32
N GLY A 24 4.20 -23.74 -9.09
CA GLY A 24 5.18 -22.81 -9.68
C GLY A 24 4.55 -21.92 -10.76
N ILE A 25 5.28 -20.88 -11.17
CA ILE A 25 4.80 -19.89 -12.15
C ILE A 25 4.45 -20.49 -13.53
N GLU A 26 5.11 -21.58 -13.90
CA GLU A 26 4.84 -22.35 -15.13
C GLU A 26 3.46 -23.03 -15.13
N HIS A 27 2.85 -23.15 -13.95
CA HIS A 27 1.57 -23.80 -13.75
C HIS A 27 0.57 -22.79 -13.17
N LEU A 28 0.06 -21.90 -14.00
CA LEU A 28 -0.87 -20.82 -13.58
C LEU A 28 -2.16 -21.33 -12.92
N GLY A 29 -2.57 -22.57 -13.19
CA GLY A 29 -3.80 -23.16 -12.66
C GLY A 29 -5.07 -22.49 -13.22
N PRO A 30 -6.25 -22.87 -12.71
CA PRO A 30 -7.52 -22.28 -13.13
C PRO A 30 -7.73 -20.88 -12.51
N VAL A 31 -8.53 -20.04 -13.17
CA VAL A 31 -8.92 -18.74 -12.63
C VAL A 31 -9.74 -18.91 -11.36
N ARG A 32 -9.33 -18.24 -10.29
CA ARG A 32 -10.05 -18.18 -9.02
C ARG A 32 -11.24 -17.23 -9.15
N TRP A 33 -12.45 -17.77 -9.29
CA TRP A 33 -13.68 -16.99 -9.50
C TRP A 33 -13.95 -15.97 -8.39
N ASP A 34 -13.66 -16.31 -7.13
CA ASP A 34 -13.82 -15.38 -6.01
C ASP A 34 -12.95 -14.13 -6.18
N LEU A 35 -11.67 -14.32 -6.55
CA LEU A 35 -10.74 -13.21 -6.82
C LEU A 35 -11.12 -12.44 -8.09
N ALA A 36 -11.57 -13.14 -9.14
CA ALA A 36 -12.03 -12.50 -10.38
C ALA A 36 -13.23 -11.59 -10.13
N LEU A 37 -14.19 -12.01 -9.30
CA LEU A 37 -15.35 -11.20 -8.91
C LEU A 37 -14.93 -10.02 -8.02
N CYS A 38 -14.02 -10.22 -7.06
CA CYS A 38 -13.45 -9.13 -6.26
C CYS A 38 -12.73 -8.09 -7.14
N LEU A 39 -11.97 -8.54 -8.14
CA LEU A 39 -11.30 -7.67 -9.10
C LEU A 39 -12.29 -6.90 -9.98
N LEU A 40 -13.33 -7.57 -10.49
CA LEU A 40 -14.39 -6.93 -11.27
C LEU A 40 -15.09 -5.85 -10.44
N LEU A 41 -15.44 -6.15 -9.19
CA LEU A 41 -16.05 -5.19 -8.29
C LEU A 41 -15.13 -3.99 -8.02
N ALA A 42 -13.84 -4.22 -7.80
CA ALA A 42 -12.87 -3.13 -7.62
C ALA A 42 -12.80 -2.20 -8.84
N TRP A 43 -12.78 -2.77 -10.07
CA TRP A 43 -12.82 -1.97 -11.30
C TRP A 43 -14.11 -1.17 -11.46
N ILE A 44 -15.26 -1.76 -11.12
CA ILE A 44 -16.55 -1.05 -11.14
C ILE A 44 -16.51 0.14 -10.16
N ILE A 45 -15.99 -0.06 -8.95
CA ILE A 45 -15.86 1.03 -7.95
C ILE A 45 -14.94 2.13 -8.47
N VAL A 46 -13.75 1.78 -8.98
CA VAL A 46 -12.80 2.75 -9.56
C VAL A 46 -13.44 3.55 -10.69
N PHE A 47 -14.16 2.86 -11.59
CA PHE A 47 -14.89 3.51 -12.67
C PHE A 47 -15.92 4.51 -12.13
N LEU A 48 -16.75 4.11 -11.17
CA LEU A 48 -17.77 5.00 -10.57
C LEU A 48 -17.15 6.23 -9.88
N CYS A 49 -15.98 6.08 -9.26
CA CYS A 49 -15.25 7.18 -8.62
C CYS A 49 -14.71 8.22 -9.61
N ILE A 50 -14.39 7.80 -10.85
CA ILE A 50 -13.71 8.64 -11.85
C ILE A 50 -14.67 9.12 -12.95
N PHE A 51 -15.75 8.37 -13.25
CA PHE A 51 -16.63 8.60 -14.40
C PHE A 51 -17.20 10.02 -14.51
N LYS A 52 -17.47 10.69 -13.39
CA LYS A 52 -17.98 12.08 -13.37
C LYS A 52 -16.88 13.16 -13.34
N GLY A 53 -15.64 12.78 -13.62
CA GLY A 53 -14.48 13.67 -13.71
C GLY A 53 -13.95 14.20 -12.36
N ILE A 54 -12.90 15.02 -12.45
CA ILE A 54 -12.05 15.40 -11.30
C ILE A 54 -12.79 16.14 -10.18
N LYS A 55 -13.85 16.91 -10.50
CA LYS A 55 -14.67 17.60 -9.49
C LYS A 55 -15.44 16.63 -8.59
N THR A 56 -15.89 15.50 -9.14
CA THR A 56 -16.61 14.47 -8.38
C THR A 56 -15.61 13.54 -7.68
N SER A 57 -14.53 13.17 -8.37
CA SER A 57 -13.46 12.37 -7.78
C SER A 57 -12.82 13.07 -6.57
N GLY A 58 -12.67 14.40 -6.61
CA GLY A 58 -12.21 15.18 -5.47
C GLY A 58 -13.12 15.08 -4.24
N LYS A 59 -14.44 14.96 -4.42
CA LYS A 59 -15.39 14.74 -3.32
C LYS A 59 -15.20 13.37 -2.66
N VAL A 60 -15.05 12.33 -3.48
CA VAL A 60 -14.79 10.96 -3.00
C VAL A 60 -13.43 10.90 -2.27
N MET A 61 -12.44 11.61 -2.81
CA MET A 61 -11.09 11.68 -2.24
C MET A 61 -11.08 12.24 -0.81
N TYR A 62 -11.97 13.17 -0.44
CA TYR A 62 -12.05 13.62 0.95
C TYR A 62 -12.33 12.48 1.92
N VAL A 63 -13.12 11.49 1.53
CA VAL A 63 -13.39 10.32 2.39
C VAL A 63 -12.26 9.31 2.29
N THR A 64 -11.83 8.96 1.07
CA THR A 64 -10.83 7.90 0.86
C THR A 64 -9.41 8.29 1.28
N ALA A 65 -9.07 9.58 1.27
CA ALA A 65 -7.77 10.06 1.73
C ALA A 65 -7.75 10.30 3.25
N THR A 66 -8.88 10.60 3.89
CA THR A 66 -8.93 10.86 5.34
C THR A 66 -9.14 9.57 6.15
N SER A 67 -9.92 8.62 5.65
CA SER A 67 -10.23 7.38 6.38
C SER A 67 -8.99 6.57 6.77
N PRO A 68 -7.91 6.45 5.94
CA PRO A 68 -6.71 5.73 6.35
C PRO A 68 -6.05 6.35 7.58
N TYR A 69 -6.04 7.69 7.71
CA TYR A 69 -5.47 8.34 8.90
C TYR A 69 -6.26 8.02 10.17
N ILE A 70 -7.59 7.93 10.08
CA ILE A 70 -8.44 7.53 11.21
C ILE A 70 -8.13 6.09 11.62
N PHE A 71 -8.07 5.16 10.65
CA PHE A 71 -7.72 3.77 10.94
C PHE A 71 -6.30 3.64 11.51
N MET A 72 -5.33 4.36 10.95
CA MET A 72 -3.96 4.39 11.45
C MET A 72 -3.90 4.91 12.89
N PHE A 73 -4.68 5.93 13.23
CA PHE A 73 -4.75 6.42 14.61
C PHE A 73 -5.33 5.39 15.56
N ILE A 74 -6.44 4.73 15.20
CA ILE A 74 -7.05 3.67 16.00
C ILE A 74 -6.07 2.49 16.19
N LEU A 75 -5.42 2.07 15.10
CA LEU A 75 -4.43 1.00 15.13
C LEU A 75 -3.21 1.37 15.97
N LEU A 76 -2.75 2.62 15.91
CA LEU A 76 -1.65 3.12 16.73
C LEU A 76 -2.00 3.04 18.23
N VAL A 77 -3.17 3.56 18.62
CA VAL A 77 -3.63 3.49 20.02
C VAL A 77 -3.72 2.03 20.45
N ARG A 78 -4.32 1.17 19.63
CA ARG A 78 -4.42 -0.25 19.96
C ARG A 78 -3.04 -0.89 20.11
N ALA A 79 -2.17 -0.75 19.12
CA ALA A 79 -0.81 -1.32 19.13
C ALA A 79 0.01 -0.83 20.33
N ALA A 80 -0.09 0.44 20.70
CA ALA A 80 0.60 1.00 21.86
C ALA A 80 0.08 0.45 23.20
N THR A 81 -1.18 0.00 23.27
CA THR A 81 -1.78 -0.60 24.47
C THR A 81 -1.53 -2.10 24.63
N LEU A 82 -0.94 -2.77 23.62
CA LEU A 82 -0.61 -4.19 23.73
C LEU A 82 0.64 -4.41 24.59
N GLU A 83 0.63 -5.50 25.35
CA GLU A 83 1.83 -6.01 26.02
C GLU A 83 2.90 -6.35 24.97
N GLY A 84 4.15 -5.95 25.21
CA GLY A 84 5.27 -6.13 24.27
C GLY A 84 5.39 -5.07 23.17
N ALA A 85 4.57 -4.02 23.17
CA ALA A 85 4.66 -2.92 22.18
C ALA A 85 6.05 -2.24 22.17
N ILE A 86 6.66 -2.08 23.35
CA ILE A 86 7.99 -1.47 23.49
C ILE A 86 9.09 -2.29 22.81
N ASP A 87 9.00 -3.62 22.81
CA ASP A 87 10.00 -4.47 22.17
C ASP A 87 9.96 -4.31 20.64
N GLY A 88 8.76 -4.24 20.06
CA GLY A 88 8.58 -3.94 18.63
C GLY A 88 9.12 -2.56 18.25
N ILE A 89 8.84 -1.54 19.07
CA ILE A 89 9.37 -0.18 18.86
C ILE A 89 10.90 -0.17 18.93
N ARG A 90 11.49 -0.86 19.90
CA ARG A 90 12.95 -0.96 20.04
C ARG A 90 13.57 -1.65 18.83
N TYR A 91 12.99 -2.75 18.38
CA TYR A 91 13.45 -3.45 17.18
C TYR A 91 13.42 -2.56 15.94
N TYR A 92 12.36 -1.77 15.76
CA TYR A 92 12.24 -0.83 14.64
C TYR A 92 13.24 0.32 14.70
N MET A 93 13.51 0.86 15.89
CA MET A 93 14.31 2.09 16.05
C MET A 93 15.81 1.87 16.22
N VAL A 94 16.29 0.67 16.59
CA VAL A 94 17.72 0.43 16.79
C VAL A 94 18.43 0.38 15.42
N PRO A 95 19.33 1.33 15.12
CA PRO A 95 19.98 1.38 13.83
C PRO A 95 21.13 0.37 13.73
N ASP A 96 21.22 -0.31 12.59
CA ASP A 96 22.41 -1.07 12.19
C ASP A 96 23.24 -0.22 11.22
N TRP A 97 24.30 0.39 11.75
CA TRP A 97 25.17 1.29 10.98
C TRP A 97 25.95 0.58 9.86
N SER A 98 26.13 -0.75 9.95
CA SER A 98 26.80 -1.51 8.90
C SER A 98 26.03 -1.49 7.58
N LYS A 99 24.69 -1.34 7.64
CA LYS A 99 23.81 -1.28 6.47
C LYS A 99 23.99 -0.03 5.63
N LEU A 100 24.51 1.06 6.20
CA LEU A 100 24.75 2.29 5.44
C LEU A 100 25.87 2.16 4.42
N ALA A 101 26.79 1.20 4.61
CA ALA A 101 27.86 0.90 3.66
C ALA A 101 27.38 0.05 2.47
N ASP A 102 26.17 -0.50 2.53
CA ASP A 102 25.59 -1.32 1.47
C ASP A 102 24.95 -0.44 0.39
N VAL A 103 25.41 -0.59 -0.86
CA VAL A 103 24.87 0.15 -2.00
C VAL A 103 23.41 -0.21 -2.30
N GLN A 104 23.00 -1.46 -2.02
CA GLN A 104 21.63 -1.90 -2.27
C GLN A 104 20.64 -1.16 -1.35
N MET A 105 21.04 -0.86 -0.11
CA MET A 105 20.21 -0.09 0.83
C MET A 105 19.85 1.29 0.26
N TRP A 106 20.81 1.97 -0.38
CA TRP A 106 20.59 3.27 -1.02
C TRP A 106 19.75 3.16 -2.29
N ALA A 107 19.93 2.09 -3.07
CA ALA A 107 19.11 1.83 -4.24
C ALA A 107 17.63 1.62 -3.84
N ASP A 108 17.39 0.80 -2.82
CA ASP A 108 16.05 0.53 -2.29
C ASP A 108 15.41 1.78 -1.68
N ALA A 109 16.17 2.56 -0.89
CA ALA A 109 15.70 3.81 -0.32
C ALA A 109 15.34 4.84 -1.41
N GLY A 110 16.17 4.92 -2.46
CA GLY A 110 15.90 5.73 -3.63
C GLY A 110 14.60 5.29 -4.30
N ALA A 111 14.48 4.02 -4.67
CA ALA A 111 13.27 3.47 -5.29
C ALA A 111 12.02 3.75 -4.43
N GLN A 112 12.11 3.56 -3.12
CA GLN A 112 11.02 3.84 -2.19
C GLN A 112 10.55 5.30 -2.26
N ILE A 113 11.47 6.27 -2.28
CA ILE A 113 11.11 7.70 -2.39
C ILE A 113 10.43 7.97 -3.75
N PHE A 114 10.99 7.47 -4.85
CA PHE A 114 10.42 7.65 -6.19
C PHE A 114 8.99 7.10 -6.30
N PHE A 115 8.75 5.88 -5.80
CA PHE A 115 7.41 5.27 -5.79
C PHE A 115 6.47 5.96 -4.81
N SER A 116 6.93 6.36 -3.62
CA SER A 116 6.09 7.02 -2.60
C SER A 116 5.54 8.36 -3.09
N TYR A 117 6.35 9.16 -3.79
CA TYR A 117 5.91 10.43 -4.38
C TYR A 117 5.35 10.29 -5.81
N SER A 118 5.33 9.07 -6.37
CA SER A 118 4.87 8.81 -7.74
C SER A 118 5.59 9.68 -8.79
N ILE A 119 6.90 9.91 -8.58
CA ILE A 119 7.73 10.72 -9.48
C ILE A 119 7.81 10.02 -10.84
N SER A 120 7.71 10.79 -11.93
CA SER A 120 7.77 10.31 -13.32
C SER A 120 6.53 9.56 -13.86
N LEU A 121 5.46 9.39 -13.07
CA LEU A 121 4.21 8.75 -13.55
C LEU A 121 3.26 9.71 -14.29
N GLY A 122 3.54 11.02 -14.30
CA GLY A 122 2.73 12.04 -14.97
C GLY A 122 1.44 12.43 -14.24
N THR A 123 1.06 11.74 -13.16
CA THR A 123 -0.15 12.01 -12.38
C THR A 123 -0.16 13.42 -11.79
N LEU A 124 0.95 13.86 -11.18
CA LEU A 124 1.06 15.22 -10.63
C LEU A 124 0.99 16.29 -11.71
N THR A 125 1.58 16.05 -12.88
CA THR A 125 1.48 16.95 -14.04
C THR A 125 0.04 17.05 -14.53
N ALA A 126 -0.68 15.92 -14.64
CA ALA A 126 -2.08 15.89 -15.02
C ALA A 126 -2.97 16.63 -14.01
N LEU A 127 -2.77 16.41 -12.71
CA LEU A 127 -3.48 17.14 -11.65
C LEU A 127 -3.18 18.65 -11.69
N GLY A 128 -1.91 19.01 -11.88
CA GLY A 128 -1.47 20.40 -12.00
C GLY A 128 -2.11 21.14 -13.18
N SER A 129 -2.44 20.44 -14.27
CA SER A 129 -3.11 21.04 -15.44
C SER A 129 -4.52 21.56 -15.16
N TYR A 130 -5.15 21.12 -14.06
CA TYR A 130 -6.46 21.60 -13.62
C TYR A 130 -6.40 22.81 -12.67
N ASN A 131 -5.21 23.26 -12.27
CA ASN A 131 -5.04 24.44 -11.42
C ASN A 131 -5.21 25.75 -12.20
N SER A 132 -5.54 26.83 -11.48
CA SER A 132 -5.57 28.18 -12.07
C SER A 132 -4.16 28.66 -12.41
N PHE A 133 -4.03 29.44 -13.49
CA PHE A 133 -2.72 29.88 -14.02
C PHE A 133 -1.88 30.69 -13.01
N HIS A 134 -2.52 31.48 -12.13
CA HIS A 134 -1.85 32.26 -11.10
C HIS A 134 -1.75 31.55 -9.74
N GLN A 135 -1.95 30.23 -9.69
CA GLN A 135 -1.84 29.47 -8.45
C GLN A 135 -0.37 29.29 -8.05
N ASN A 136 -0.04 29.64 -6.81
CA ASN A 136 1.33 29.48 -6.28
C ASN A 136 1.62 28.01 -5.94
N SER A 137 2.12 27.26 -6.93
CA SER A 137 2.49 25.85 -6.79
C SER A 137 3.65 25.61 -5.82
N PHE A 138 4.57 26.58 -5.66
CA PHE A 138 5.71 26.44 -4.73
C PHE A 138 5.27 26.32 -3.28
N ARG A 139 4.11 26.88 -2.91
CA ARG A 139 3.55 26.74 -1.56
C ARG A 139 3.17 25.29 -1.24
N TYR A 140 2.71 24.52 -2.22
CA TYR A 140 2.24 23.14 -2.03
C TYR A 140 3.36 22.08 -2.12
N VAL A 141 4.57 22.49 -2.50
CA VAL A 141 5.75 21.60 -2.60
C VAL A 141 6.71 21.80 -1.42
N LYS A 142 6.65 22.94 -0.73
CA LYS A 142 7.60 23.32 0.33
C LYS A 142 7.25 22.86 1.75
N TYR A 143 6.14 22.15 1.96
CA TYR A 143 5.69 21.70 3.28
C TYR A 143 5.14 20.29 3.23
#